data_AF-A0A948VMR0-F1
#
_entry.id   AF-A0A948VMR0-F1
#
_cell.length_a   1.000
_cell.length_b   1.000
_cell.length_c   1.000
_cell.angle_alpha   90.00
_cell.angle_beta   90.00
_cell.angle_gamma   90.00
#
_symmetry.space_group_name_H-M   'P 1'
#
loop_
_entity.id
_entity.type
_entity.pdbx_description
1 polymer ?
#
loop_
_entity_poly.entity_id
_entity_poly.type
_entity_poly.pdbx_seq_one_letter_code
_entity_poly.pdbx_strand_id
1 'polypeptide(L)'
;MANQITIKDTNIKVGDIIAVHLAIADKDRGKIQVFEGRVISIRGRDTNKTFTVRKIALGNIGVERIFPALLPSIAKVEIKKSIPVKRAKLYYLRLAK
;
A
#
# COMPACT_ATOMS: atom_id res chain seq x y z
N MET A 1 5.08 -16.61 -4.05
CA MET A 1 4.65 -15.29 -3.50
C MET A 1 4.33 -14.39 -4.68
N ALA A 2 3.26 -13.60 -4.61
CA ALA A 2 2.92 -12.69 -5.70
C ALA A 2 3.74 -11.40 -5.59
N ASN A 3 4.39 -10.99 -6.68
CA ASN A 3 5.10 -9.71 -6.75
C ASN A 3 4.22 -8.57 -7.29
N GLN A 4 3.00 -8.91 -7.72
CA GLN A 4 2.04 -7.99 -8.29
C GLN A 4 0.62 -8.36 -7.87
N ILE A 5 -0.27 -7.36 -7.83
CA ILE A 5 -1.68 -7.53 -7.50
C ILE A 5 -2.52 -6.46 -8.19
N THR A 6 -3.68 -6.86 -8.71
CA THR A 6 -4.66 -5.92 -9.26
C THR A 6 -5.65 -5.51 -8.17
N ILE A 7 -5.87 -4.20 -8.01
CA ILE A 7 -6.82 -3.62 -7.07
C ILE A 7 -7.63 -2.57 -7.82
N LYS A 8 -8.96 -2.76 -7.91
CA LYS A 8 -9.88 -1.83 -8.62
C LYS A 8 -9.28 -1.35 -9.95
N ASP A 9 -8.89 -2.31 -10.80
CA ASP A 9 -8.31 -2.10 -12.14
C ASP A 9 -6.86 -1.58 -12.20
N THR A 10 -6.24 -1.26 -11.07
CA THR A 10 -4.82 -0.87 -11.01
C THR A 10 -3.93 -2.06 -10.65
N ASN A 11 -2.96 -2.41 -11.51
CA ASN A 11 -1.96 -3.45 -11.22
C ASN A 11 -0.74 -2.86 -10.51
N ILE A 12 -0.55 -3.24 -9.25
CA ILE A 12 0.48 -2.70 -8.35
C ILE A 12 1.54 -3.78 -8.10
N LYS A 13 2.81 -3.36 -8.06
CA LYS A 13 3.95 -4.23 -7.80
C LYS A 13 4.70 -3.84 -6.53
N VAL A 14 5.44 -4.79 -5.98
CA VAL A 14 6.41 -4.49 -4.91
C VAL A 14 7.45 -3.52 -5.46
N GLY A 15 7.73 -2.45 -4.72
CA GLY A 15 8.62 -1.37 -5.15
C GLY A 15 7.89 -0.10 -5.61
N ASP A 16 6.62 -0.20 -6.00
CA ASP A 16 5.84 0.95 -6.45
C ASP A 16 5.55 1.90 -5.28
N ILE A 17 5.57 3.21 -5.57
CA ILE A 17 5.05 4.27 -4.72
C ILE A 17 3.61 4.51 -5.13
N ILE A 18 2.69 4.29 -4.21
CA ILE A 18 1.26 4.36 -4.44
C ILE A 18 0.59 5.31 -3.45
N ALA A 19 -0.53 5.90 -3.87
CA ALA A 19 -1.46 6.60 -3.03
C ALA A 19 -2.74 5.76 -2.85
N VAL A 20 -2.99 5.31 -1.63
CA VAL A 20 -4.19 4.54 -1.27
C VAL A 20 -5.24 5.50 -0.72
N HIS A 21 -6.39 5.61 -1.39
CA HIS A 21 -7.51 6.44 -0.96
C HIS A 21 -8.47 5.60 -0.13
N LEU A 22 -8.63 5.93 1.14
CA LEU A 22 -9.51 5.24 2.08
C LEU A 22 -10.70 6.12 2.39
N ALA A 23 -11.90 5.60 2.17
CA ALA A 23 -13.12 6.19 2.69
C ALA A 23 -13.18 5.92 4.20
N ILE A 24 -13.20 6.99 4.99
CA ILE A 24 -13.45 6.92 6.43
C ILE A 24 -14.91 7.33 6.63
N ALA A 25 -15.70 6.39 7.16
CA ALA A 25 -17.05 6.66 7.59
C ALA A 25 -16.98 7.35 8.96
N ASP A 26 -16.99 8.67 8.96
CA ASP A 26 -17.25 9.47 10.15
C ASP A 26 -18.73 9.86 10.20
N LYS A 27 -19.26 10.14 11.39
CA LYS A 27 -20.69 10.40 11.63
C LYS A 27 -21.25 11.59 10.83
N ASP A 28 -20.39 12.49 10.35
CA ASP A 28 -20.78 13.64 9.52
C ASP A 28 -19.83 13.78 8.31
N ARG A 29 -20.36 13.38 7.13
CA ARG A 29 -19.77 13.50 5.77
C ARG A 29 -18.51 12.65 5.52
N GLY A 30 -18.64 11.66 4.64
CA GLY A 30 -17.58 10.72 4.27
C GLY A 30 -16.30 11.40 3.77
N LYS A 31 -15.23 11.32 4.57
CA LYS A 31 -13.92 11.91 4.27
C LYS A 31 -13.02 10.86 3.63
N ILE A 32 -12.30 11.24 2.56
CA ILE A 32 -11.28 10.38 1.96
C ILE A 32 -9.93 10.72 2.58
N GLN A 33 -9.31 9.77 3.27
CA GLN A 33 -7.93 9.85 3.71
C GLN A 33 -7.00 9.22 2.68
N VAL A 34 -5.93 9.92 2.33
CA VAL A 34 -4.91 9.39 1.42
C VAL A 34 -3.71 8.90 2.22
N PHE A 35 -3.28 7.68 1.96
CA PHE A 35 -2.04 7.12 2.49
C PHE A 35 -1.07 6.84 1.34
N GLU A 36 -0.08 7.72 1.20
CA GLU A 36 0.97 7.59 0.19
C GLU A 36 2.21 6.93 0.78
N GLY A 37 2.78 5.96 0.06
CA GLY A 37 4.03 5.32 0.43
C GLY A 37 4.44 4.21 -0.54
N ARG A 38 5.53 3.52 -0.23
CA ARG A 38 6.06 2.43 -1.05
C ARG A 38 5.48 1.08 -0.65
N VAL A 39 5.10 0.28 -1.62
CA VAL A 39 4.72 -1.13 -1.43
C VAL A 39 5.97 -1.95 -1.12
N ILE A 40 6.05 -2.49 0.10
CA ILE A 40 7.20 -3.25 0.57
C ILE A 40 6.99 -4.76 0.50
N SER A 41 5.74 -5.21 0.49
CA SER A 41 5.41 -6.63 0.38
C SER A 41 3.97 -6.81 -0.08
N ILE A 42 3.75 -7.93 -0.77
CA ILE A 42 2.44 -8.46 -1.10
C ILE A 42 2.42 -9.90 -0.59
N ARG A 43 1.36 -10.28 0.13
CA ARG A 43 1.23 -11.60 0.78
C ARG A 43 -0.19 -12.13 0.67
N GLY A 44 -0.35 -13.43 0.92
CA GLY A 44 -1.64 -14.10 0.85
C GLY A 44 -1.97 -14.64 -0.54
N ARG A 45 -3.11 -15.32 -0.64
CA ARG A 45 -3.64 -15.94 -1.85
C ARG A 45 -5.10 -15.55 -2.00
N ASP A 46 -5.55 -15.41 -3.24
CA ASP A 46 -6.94 -15.16 -3.61
C ASP A 46 -7.58 -14.03 -2.79
N THR A 47 -8.66 -14.30 -2.06
CA THR A 47 -9.42 -13.34 -1.25
C THR A 47 -8.63 -12.78 -0.06
N ASN A 48 -7.64 -13.54 0.44
CA ASN A 48 -6.82 -13.16 1.60
C ASN A 48 -5.54 -12.40 1.19
N LYS A 49 -5.47 -11.89 -0.05
CA LYS A 49 -4.34 -11.07 -0.47
C LYS A 49 -4.30 -9.76 0.31
N THR A 50 -3.14 -9.43 0.82
CA THR A 50 -2.84 -8.16 1.50
C THR A 50 -1.55 -7.57 0.94
N PHE A 51 -1.44 -6.26 0.96
CA PHE A 51 -0.24 -5.52 0.59
C PHE A 51 0.14 -4.56 1.72
N THR A 52 1.44 -4.32 1.87
CA THR A 52 1.97 -3.44 2.92
C THR A 52 2.60 -2.22 2.29
N VAL A 53 2.12 -1.05 2.70
CA VAL A 53 2.62 0.26 2.26
C VAL A 53 3.38 0.90 3.41
N ARG A 54 4.61 1.33 3.15
CA ARG A 54 5.49 2.01 4.10
C ARG A 54 5.71 3.45 3.67
N LYS A 55 5.58 4.38 4.61
CA LYS A 55 5.99 5.78 4.44
C LYS A 55 6.85 6.23 5.61
N ILE A 56 7.72 7.21 5.38
CA ILE A 56 8.39 7.93 6.46
C ILE A 56 7.54 9.16 6.75
N ALA A 57 7.05 9.25 7.98
CA ALA A 57 6.24 10.36 8.44
C ALA A 57 7.12 11.44 9.09
N LEU A 58 6.48 12.44 9.72
CA LEU A 58 7.17 13.49 10.46
C LEU A 58 8.11 12.88 11.52
N GLY A 59 9.27 13.51 11.73
CA GLY A 59 10.25 13.07 12.73
C GLY A 59 11.02 11.78 12.38
N ASN A 60 11.13 11.45 11.08
CA ASN A 60 11.79 10.22 10.60
C ASN A 60 11.15 8.92 11.11
N ILE A 61 9.86 8.96 11.49
CA ILE A 61 9.14 7.80 12.01
C ILE A 61 8.59 6.98 10.84
N GLY A 62 9.02 5.72 10.72
CA GLY A 62 8.50 4.79 9.72
C GLY A 62 7.09 4.30 10.08
N VAL A 63 6.11 4.60 9.23
CA VAL A 63 4.72 4.13 9.38
C VAL A 63 4.43 3.09 8.32
N GLU A 64 4.00 1.91 8.75
CA GLU A 64 3.54 0.84 7.88
C GLU A 64 2.03 0.62 8.04
N ARG A 65 1.31 0.52 6.93
CA ARG A 65 -0.09 0.09 6.91
C ARG A 65 -0.24 -1.15 6.03
N ILE A 66 -1.01 -2.10 6.53
CA ILE A 66 -1.35 -3.33 5.82
C ILE A 66 -2.79 -3.22 5.35
N PHE A 67 -3.01 -3.43 4.06
CA PHE A 67 -4.32 -3.32 3.43
C PHE A 67 -4.72 -4.67 2.83
N PRO A 68 -5.93 -5.18 3.13
CA PRO A 68 -6.55 -6.23 2.34
C PRO A 68 -6.87 -5.72 0.93
N ALA A 69 -6.60 -6.54 -0.08
CA ALA A 69 -6.82 -6.15 -1.48
C ALA A 69 -8.30 -5.95 -1.82
N LEU A 70 -9.20 -6.71 -1.17
CA LEU A 70 -10.66 -6.61 -1.33
C LEU A 70 -11.32 -5.69 -0.30
N LEU A 71 -10.57 -4.86 0.43
CA LEU A 71 -11.17 -3.98 1.44
C LEU A 71 -12.13 -2.97 0.77
N PRO A 72 -13.43 -2.96 1.11
CA PRO A 72 -14.42 -2.10 0.45
C PRO A 72 -14.17 -0.61 0.71
N SER A 73 -13.55 -0.27 1.84
CA SER A 73 -13.18 1.10 2.20
C SER A 73 -12.08 1.69 1.31
N ILE A 74 -11.37 0.89 0.51
CA ILE A 74 -10.43 1.42 -0.49
C ILE A 74 -11.27 2.01 -1.62
N ALA A 75 -11.26 3.34 -1.75
CA ALA A 75 -11.98 4.03 -2.81
C ALA A 75 -11.26 3.85 -4.16
N LYS A 76 -9.95 4.15 -4.19
CA LYS A 76 -9.07 4.03 -5.37
C LYS A 76 -7.62 3.84 -4.94
N VAL A 77 -6.79 3.32 -5.86
CA VAL A 77 -5.34 3.26 -5.70
C VAL A 77 -4.67 3.84 -6.94
N GLU A 78 -3.78 4.80 -6.72
CA GLU A 78 -3.01 5.46 -7.79
C GLU A 78 -1.53 5.10 -7.68
N ILE A 79 -0.90 4.77 -8.81
CA ILE A 79 0.56 4.61 -8.88
C ILE A 79 1.18 5.97 -9.18
N LYS A 80 2.01 6.46 -8.28
CA LYS A 80 2.77 7.71 -8.47
C LYS A 80 4.09 7.46 -9.18
N LYS A 81 4.79 6.39 -8.79
CA LYS A 81 6.10 6.03 -9.36
C LYS A 81 6.35 4.54 -9.23
N SER A 82 6.87 3.91 -10.28
CA SER A 82 7.35 2.53 -10.22
C SER A 82 8.86 2.50 -10.07
N ILE A 83 9.37 1.66 -9.16
CA ILE A 83 10.81 1.49 -8.92
C ILE A 83 11.15 0.02 -9.09
N PRO A 84 12.08 -0.35 -9.99
CA PRO A 84 12.48 -1.72 -10.17
C PRO A 84 13.21 -2.21 -8.91
N VAL A 85 12.78 -3.35 -8.41
CA VAL A 85 13.37 -3.99 -7.22
C VAL A 85 13.68 -5.45 -7.51
N LYS A 86 14.77 -5.94 -6.92
CA LYS A 86 15.21 -7.33 -7.11
C LYS A 86 14.59 -8.31 -6.11
N ARG A 87 14.03 -7.80 -5.00
CA ARG A 87 13.48 -8.62 -3.91
C ARG A 87 11.95 -8.56 -3.90
N ALA A 88 11.32 -9.71 -3.69
CA ALA A 88 9.86 -9.82 -3.51
C ALA A 88 9.36 -9.15 -2.20
N LYS A 89 10.24 -8.94 -1.22
CA LYS A 89 9.95 -8.26 0.05
C LYS A 89 11.08 -7.30 0.39
N LEU A 90 10.73 -6.05 0.64
CA LEU A 90 11.67 -4.96 0.87
C LEU A 90 11.86 -4.65 2.36
N TYR A 91 11.93 -5.67 3.20
CA TYR A 91 12.05 -5.48 4.66
C TYR A 91 13.36 -4.80 5.10
N TYR A 92 14.38 -4.81 4.23
CA TYR A 92 15.63 -4.07 4.47
C TYR A 92 15.41 -2.57 4.64
N LEU A 93 14.28 -2.04 4.14
CA LEU A 93 13.89 -0.63 4.30
C LEU A 93 13.44 -0.26 5.71
N ARG A 94 13.27 -1.25 6.59
CA ARG A 94 13.00 -1.02 8.02
C ARG A 94 14.26 -0.63 8.78
N LEU A 95 15.41 -1.12 8.31
CA LEU A 95 16.72 -0.91 8.92
C LEU A 95 17.45 0.29 8.32
N ALA A 96 17.01 0.78 7.16
CA ALA A 96 17.52 2.00 6.57
C ALA A 96 17.18 3.19 7.49
N LYS A 97 18.23 3.87 7.95
CA LYS A 97 18.19 5.01 8.88
C LYS A 97 17.91 6.31 8.13
#